data_AF-A0A7C6FMG0-F1
#
_entry.id   AF-A0A7C6FMG0-F1
#
_cell.length_a   1.000
_cell.length_b   1.000
_cell.length_c   1.000
_cell.angle_alpha   90.00
_cell.angle_beta   90.00
_cell.angle_gamma   90.00
#
_symmetry.space_group_name_H-M   'P 1'
#
loop_
_entity.id
_entity.type
_entity.pdbx_description
1 polymer ?
#
loop_
_entity_poly.entity_id
_entity_poly.type
_entity_poly.pdbx_seq_one_letter_code
_entity_poly.pdbx_strand_id
1 'polypeptide(L)'
;MRSNAFHLDLGAPTQIDHVVLMEDIRLGERVRAYQVTAEVDGQWRQVCAGIAIGHKKIDAFPAVTATRLRFTAKDSVGTPVLRSFAAYYAGKIPAARTKTAPEEALVCEWGAQIYDHRDKTIALEISLTPFIKEAGQYALTFRTAPGSQDALYIDEYFLEIGGIAQANYCERSGKNRFSLYIPGLSGSIDFKARSRYPHAPSFRGDAVLKRED
;
A
#
# COMPACT_ATOMS: atom_id res chain seq x y z
N MET A 1 -20.42 15.57 -15.77
CA MET A 1 -20.54 16.92 -15.17
C MET A 1 -19.16 17.58 -15.15
N ARG A 2 -19.03 18.90 -15.28
CA ARG A 2 -17.73 19.62 -15.27
C ARG A 2 -17.57 20.38 -13.96
N SER A 3 -16.63 19.97 -13.11
CA SER A 3 -16.33 20.60 -11.82
C SER A 3 -15.06 19.98 -11.26
N ASN A 4 -14.37 20.69 -10.36
CA ASN A 4 -13.27 20.13 -9.58
C ASN A 4 -13.77 19.37 -8.35
N ALA A 5 -15.05 19.49 -8.00
CA ALA A 5 -15.68 18.76 -6.90
C ALA A 5 -17.05 18.21 -7.30
N PHE A 6 -17.33 16.98 -6.90
CA PHE A 6 -18.62 16.32 -7.11
C PHE A 6 -19.10 15.74 -5.79
N HIS A 7 -20.40 15.87 -5.52
CA HIS A 7 -21.04 15.35 -4.33
C HIS A 7 -21.96 14.20 -4.69
N LEU A 8 -21.99 13.19 -3.84
CA LEU A 8 -22.91 12.06 -3.91
C LEU A 8 -23.64 11.98 -2.56
N ASP A 9 -24.95 12.21 -2.58
CA ASP A 9 -25.80 12.04 -1.41
C ASP A 9 -26.32 10.60 -1.39
N LEU A 10 -26.18 9.92 -0.25
CA LEU A 10 -26.61 8.53 -0.07
C LEU A 10 -28.05 8.44 0.45
N GLY A 11 -28.68 9.57 0.81
CA GLY A 11 -30.06 9.68 1.29
C GLY A 11 -30.27 9.26 2.75
N ALA A 12 -29.49 8.29 3.23
CA ALA A 12 -29.48 7.83 4.62
C ALA A 12 -28.08 7.35 5.02
N PRO A 13 -27.78 7.21 6.33
CA PRO A 13 -26.55 6.56 6.79
C PRO A 13 -26.38 5.18 6.15
N THR A 14 -25.39 5.04 5.28
CA THR A 14 -25.17 3.87 4.44
C THR A 14 -23.75 3.38 4.63
N GLN A 15 -23.60 2.07 4.89
CA GLN A 15 -22.30 1.44 4.95
C GLN A 15 -21.72 1.34 3.53
N ILE A 16 -20.47 1.73 3.35
CA ILE A 16 -19.76 1.72 2.06
C ILE A 16 -18.30 1.32 2.28
N ASP A 17 -17.72 0.63 1.32
CA ASP A 17 -16.30 0.24 1.31
C ASP A 17 -15.66 0.41 -0.07
N HIS A 18 -16.42 0.82 -1.09
CA HIS A 18 -15.93 1.07 -2.44
C HIS A 18 -16.50 2.35 -3.04
N VAL A 19 -15.68 3.02 -3.85
CA VAL A 19 -16.14 4.04 -4.82
C VAL A 19 -15.73 3.66 -6.23
N VAL A 20 -16.62 3.92 -7.18
CA VAL A 20 -16.36 3.80 -8.62
C VAL A 20 -16.34 5.19 -9.22
N LEU A 21 -15.20 5.54 -9.81
CA LEU A 21 -14.95 6.81 -10.49
C LEU A 21 -14.67 6.55 -11.96
N MET A 22 -15.28 7.33 -12.85
CA MET A 22 -15.09 7.18 -14.29
C MET A 22 -15.05 8.56 -14.94
N GLU A 23 -13.97 8.87 -15.65
CA GLU A 23 -13.91 10.06 -16.50
C GLU A 23 -14.65 9.83 -17.82
N ASP A 24 -15.13 10.92 -18.41
CA ASP A 24 -15.57 10.93 -19.80
C ASP A 24 -14.34 11.01 -20.72
N ILE A 25 -13.74 9.85 -20.97
CA ILE A 25 -12.49 9.75 -21.75
C ILE A 25 -12.59 10.26 -23.18
N ARG A 26 -13.80 10.47 -23.72
CA ARG A 26 -14.00 11.17 -25.02
C ARG A 26 -13.45 12.60 -24.98
N LEU A 27 -13.33 13.17 -23.78
CA LEU A 27 -12.80 14.50 -23.51
C LEU A 27 -11.37 14.48 -22.94
N GLY A 28 -10.74 13.29 -22.92
CA GLY A 28 -9.41 13.04 -22.38
C GLY A 28 -9.39 12.62 -20.92
N GLU A 29 -8.25 12.07 -20.49
CA GLU A 29 -7.96 11.74 -19.09
C GLU A 29 -7.31 12.93 -18.41
N ARG A 30 -8.06 13.62 -17.55
CA ARG A 30 -7.70 14.96 -17.06
C ARG A 30 -7.20 14.91 -15.64
N VAL A 31 -7.77 14.07 -14.78
CA VAL A 31 -7.38 14.01 -13.37
C VAL A 31 -5.94 13.52 -13.22
N ARG A 32 -5.16 14.21 -12.39
CA ARG A 32 -3.76 13.90 -12.02
C ARG A 32 -3.57 13.68 -10.53
N ALA A 33 -4.47 14.20 -9.70
CA ALA A 33 -4.62 13.81 -8.31
C ALA A 33 -6.05 14.05 -7.85
N TYR A 34 -6.58 13.17 -6.99
CA TYR A 34 -7.89 13.34 -6.38
C TYR A 34 -7.95 12.79 -4.96
N GLN A 35 -8.98 13.23 -4.23
CA GLN A 35 -9.40 12.62 -2.98
C GLN A 35 -10.91 12.37 -2.99
N VAL A 36 -11.36 11.40 -2.22
CA VAL A 36 -12.76 11.24 -1.83
C VAL A 36 -12.87 11.34 -0.32
N THR A 37 -13.76 12.20 0.15
CA THR A 37 -14.13 12.33 1.57
C THR A 37 -15.55 11.85 1.79
N ALA A 38 -15.80 11.12 2.87
CA ALA A 38 -17.11 10.72 3.35
C ALA A 38 -17.53 11.57 4.55
N GLU A 39 -18.82 11.89 4.66
CA GLU A 39 -19.40 12.49 5.85
C GLU A 39 -19.80 11.38 6.83
N VAL A 40 -19.02 11.23 7.91
CA VAL A 40 -19.20 10.23 8.97
C VAL A 40 -19.42 10.98 10.27
N ASP A 41 -20.54 10.70 10.95
CA ASP A 41 -20.95 11.39 12.18
C ASP A 41 -20.95 12.93 12.04
N GLY A 42 -21.37 13.44 10.88
CA GLY A 42 -21.39 14.87 10.57
C GLY A 42 -20.02 15.50 10.29
N GLN A 43 -18.96 14.69 10.20
CA GLN A 43 -17.59 15.15 9.90
C GLN A 43 -17.09 14.58 8.58
N TRP A 44 -16.47 15.43 7.76
CA TRP A 44 -15.81 14.99 6.53
C TRP A 44 -14.49 14.29 6.85
N ARG A 45 -14.39 13.00 6.55
CA ARG A 45 -13.19 12.17 6.68
C ARG A 45 -12.74 11.69 5.31
N GLN A 46 -11.44 11.69 5.03
CA GLN A 46 -10.93 11.12 3.78
C GLN A 46 -11.06 9.58 3.82
N VAL A 47 -11.61 9.00 2.74
CA VAL A 47 -11.76 7.54 2.61
C VAL A 47 -10.84 6.95 1.54
N CYS A 48 -10.53 7.70 0.49
CA CYS A 48 -9.51 7.31 -0.49
C CYS A 48 -8.90 8.53 -1.20
N ALA A 49 -7.77 8.31 -1.86
CA ALA A 49 -7.12 9.27 -2.76
C ALA A 49 -6.37 8.51 -3.87
N GLY A 50 -6.09 9.18 -4.97
CA GLY A 50 -5.39 8.58 -6.10
C GLY A 50 -4.87 9.61 -7.10
N ILE A 51 -4.23 9.10 -8.16
CA ILE A 51 -3.56 9.93 -9.18
C ILE A 51 -4.45 10.05 -10.41
N ALA A 52 -4.62 8.96 -11.16
CA ALA A 52 -5.41 8.92 -12.40
C ALA A 52 -6.71 8.10 -12.23
N ILE A 53 -7.75 8.48 -12.98
CA ILE A 53 -9.04 7.77 -13.02
C ILE A 53 -9.23 7.11 -14.38
N GLY A 54 -9.17 7.89 -15.46
CA GLY A 54 -9.33 7.42 -16.84
C GLY A 54 -10.68 6.72 -17.07
N HIS A 55 -10.65 5.59 -17.79
CA HIS A 55 -11.87 4.87 -18.16
C HIS A 55 -12.70 4.40 -16.96
N LYS A 56 -12.04 3.85 -15.93
CA LYS A 56 -12.67 3.39 -14.68
C LYS A 56 -11.62 3.17 -13.60
N LYS A 57 -11.89 3.68 -12.41
CA LYS A 57 -11.15 3.43 -11.18
C LYS A 57 -12.12 2.94 -10.12
N ILE A 58 -11.73 1.89 -9.41
CA ILE A 58 -12.46 1.35 -8.26
C ILE A 58 -11.51 1.44 -7.08
N ASP A 59 -11.85 2.27 -6.10
CA ASP A 59 -11.07 2.39 -4.87
C ASP A 59 -11.83 1.67 -3.76
N ALA A 60 -11.15 0.72 -3.11
CA ALA A 60 -11.64 0.05 -1.92
C ALA A 60 -11.02 0.68 -0.66
N PHE A 61 -11.75 0.71 0.43
CA PHE A 61 -11.31 1.27 1.72
C PHE A 61 -12.01 0.56 2.89
N PRO A 62 -11.49 0.65 4.13
CA PRO A 62 -12.19 0.13 5.30
C PRO A 62 -13.62 0.66 5.37
N ALA A 63 -14.58 -0.23 5.66
CA ALA A 63 -15.98 0.14 5.62
C ALA A 63 -16.30 1.30 6.58
N VAL A 64 -17.02 2.30 6.08
CA VAL A 64 -17.53 3.43 6.87
C VAL A 64 -19.03 3.55 6.68
N THR A 65 -19.74 4.02 7.71
CA THR A 65 -21.14 4.44 7.59
C THR A 65 -21.17 5.94 7.31
N ALA A 66 -21.63 6.31 6.10
CA ALA A 66 -21.62 7.69 5.64
C ALA A 66 -23.00 8.13 5.13
N THR A 67 -23.26 9.43 5.18
CA THR A 67 -24.47 10.05 4.59
C THR A 67 -24.17 10.65 3.22
N ARG A 68 -22.94 11.12 3.02
CA ARG A 68 -22.51 11.79 1.78
C ARG A 68 -21.08 11.46 1.44
N LEU A 69 -20.76 11.57 0.16
CA LEU A 69 -19.41 11.53 -0.35
C LEU A 69 -19.11 12.77 -1.17
N ARG A 70 -17.84 13.16 -1.18
CA ARG A 70 -17.33 14.26 -1.99
C ARG A 70 -16.04 13.83 -2.66
N PHE A 71 -16.06 13.79 -3.98
CA PHE A 71 -14.88 13.76 -4.81
C PHE A 71 -14.29 15.17 -4.91
N THR A 72 -12.96 15.28 -4.93
CA THR A 72 -12.26 16.53 -5.23
C THR A 72 -11.03 16.22 -6.07
N ALA A 73 -10.96 16.78 -7.28
CA ALA A 73 -9.74 16.83 -8.07
C ALA A 73 -8.79 17.83 -7.43
N LYS A 74 -7.62 17.34 -7.00
CA LYS A 74 -6.53 18.12 -6.43
C LYS A 74 -5.60 18.65 -7.50
N ASP A 75 -5.43 17.88 -8.58
CA ASP A 75 -4.69 18.28 -9.76
C ASP A 75 -5.34 17.69 -11.02
N SER A 76 -5.30 18.45 -12.11
CA SER A 76 -5.89 18.04 -13.39
C SER A 76 -5.39 18.87 -14.56
N VAL A 77 -5.23 18.21 -15.72
CA VAL A 77 -5.02 18.88 -17.00
C VAL A 77 -6.38 19.26 -17.59
N GLY A 78 -6.79 20.50 -17.33
CA GLY A 78 -8.11 21.02 -17.69
C GLY A 78 -9.22 20.56 -16.73
N THR A 79 -10.45 21.06 -16.91
CA THR A 79 -11.55 20.75 -15.99
C THR A 79 -11.94 19.27 -16.07
N PRO A 80 -11.92 18.51 -14.95
CA PRO A 80 -12.35 17.12 -14.92
C PRO A 80 -13.79 16.95 -15.37
N VAL A 81 -14.05 15.84 -16.08
CA VAL A 81 -15.40 15.45 -16.48
C VAL A 81 -15.65 14.04 -16.00
N LEU A 82 -16.34 13.90 -14.87
CA LEU A 82 -16.81 12.58 -14.42
C LEU A 82 -18.09 12.21 -15.17
N ARG A 83 -18.10 11.00 -15.73
CA ARG A 83 -19.30 10.32 -16.23
C ARG A 83 -19.98 9.47 -15.16
N SER A 84 -19.23 9.02 -14.15
CA SER A 84 -19.78 8.27 -13.02
C SER A 84 -19.02 8.57 -11.74
N PHE A 85 -19.78 8.73 -10.65
CA PHE A 85 -19.33 8.70 -9.27
C PHE A 85 -20.37 7.90 -8.47
N ALA A 86 -20.00 6.69 -8.06
CA ALA A 86 -20.89 5.77 -7.37
C ALA A 86 -20.19 5.15 -6.16
N ALA A 87 -20.98 4.72 -5.17
CA ALA A 87 -20.50 4.08 -3.96
C ALA A 87 -21.19 2.74 -3.76
N TYR A 88 -20.46 1.76 -3.22
CA TYR A 88 -20.94 0.41 -3.02
C TYR A 88 -20.44 -0.16 -1.68
N TYR A 89 -21.15 -1.17 -1.20
CA TYR A 89 -20.70 -2.07 -0.14
C TYR A 89 -20.50 -3.46 -0.73
N ALA A 90 -19.25 -3.92 -0.80
CA ALA A 90 -18.90 -5.26 -1.26
C ALA A 90 -18.68 -6.24 -0.10
N GLY A 91 -18.47 -5.73 1.12
CA GLY A 91 -18.23 -6.54 2.34
C GLY A 91 -16.87 -7.23 2.37
N LYS A 92 -16.07 -7.06 1.31
CA LYS A 92 -14.73 -7.61 1.18
C LYS A 92 -13.89 -6.62 0.37
N ILE A 93 -12.79 -6.16 0.96
CA ILE A 93 -11.77 -5.42 0.22
C ILE A 93 -11.09 -6.44 -0.73
N PRO A 94 -11.07 -6.19 -2.06
CA PRO A 94 -10.53 -7.12 -3.02
C PRO A 94 -9.12 -7.52 -2.66
N ALA A 95 -9.02 -8.82 -2.52
CA ALA A 95 -7.79 -9.53 -2.41
C ALA A 95 -7.05 -9.50 -3.75
N ALA A 96 -5.80 -9.09 -3.80
CA ALA A 96 -5.12 -8.81 -5.06
C ALA A 96 -4.62 -10.09 -5.77
N ARG A 97 -5.46 -10.73 -6.60
CA ARG A 97 -5.10 -11.96 -7.33
C ARG A 97 -4.02 -11.74 -8.40
N THR A 98 -3.02 -12.63 -8.45
CA THR A 98 -2.11 -12.77 -9.60
C THR A 98 -2.14 -14.21 -10.14
N LYS A 99 -2.25 -14.37 -11.48
CA LYS A 99 -2.14 -15.67 -12.17
C LYS A 99 -0.65 -15.95 -12.46
N THR A 100 -0.28 -17.25 -12.43
CA THR A 100 1.02 -17.88 -12.80
C THR A 100 2.13 -17.92 -11.72
N ALA A 101 2.40 -19.14 -11.23
CA ALA A 101 3.32 -19.64 -10.19
C ALA A 101 4.73 -19.02 -10.03
N PRO A 102 5.43 -19.21 -8.87
CA PRO A 102 4.96 -19.44 -7.51
C PRO A 102 4.78 -18.09 -6.81
N GLU A 103 3.86 -18.00 -5.86
CA GLU A 103 3.37 -16.77 -5.21
C GLU A 103 4.42 -15.95 -4.43
N GLU A 104 5.68 -16.39 -4.38
CA GLU A 104 6.69 -15.95 -3.43
C GLU A 104 8.03 -15.72 -4.15
N ALA A 105 8.53 -14.48 -4.16
CA ALA A 105 9.79 -14.08 -4.77
C ALA A 105 10.89 -13.95 -3.73
N LEU A 106 12.05 -14.57 -3.95
CA LEU A 106 13.26 -14.34 -3.15
C LEU A 106 13.77 -12.92 -3.41
N VAL A 107 13.76 -12.05 -2.38
CA VAL A 107 14.13 -10.64 -2.51
C VAL A 107 15.46 -10.29 -1.85
N CYS A 108 15.92 -11.10 -0.88
CA CYS A 108 17.21 -10.90 -0.23
C CYS A 108 17.68 -12.19 0.43
N GLU A 109 18.98 -12.47 0.39
CA GLU A 109 19.64 -13.40 1.29
C GLU A 109 20.52 -12.61 2.24
N TRP A 110 20.58 -13.02 3.51
CA TRP A 110 21.45 -12.41 4.50
C TRP A 110 22.21 -13.45 5.30
N GLY A 111 23.30 -12.99 5.92
CA GLY A 111 24.09 -13.72 6.89
C GLY A 111 24.76 -12.75 7.85
N ALA A 112 25.64 -13.27 8.70
CA ALA A 112 26.34 -12.47 9.71
C ALA A 112 27.10 -11.25 9.16
N GLN A 113 27.38 -11.19 7.85
CA GLN A 113 28.05 -10.05 7.20
C GLN A 113 27.28 -8.72 7.26
N ILE A 114 25.97 -8.73 7.57
CA ILE A 114 25.18 -7.51 7.74
C ILE A 114 25.36 -6.86 9.13
N TYR A 115 26.09 -7.52 10.03
CA TYR A 115 26.34 -7.04 11.37
C TYR A 115 27.52 -6.06 11.41
N ASP A 116 27.26 -4.86 11.95
CA ASP A 116 28.29 -3.89 12.26
C ASP A 116 28.81 -4.11 13.69
N HIS A 117 30.09 -4.45 13.82
CA HIS A 117 30.75 -4.67 15.11
C HIS A 117 30.93 -3.41 15.96
N ARG A 118 30.95 -2.22 15.34
CA ARG A 118 31.14 -0.94 16.03
C ARG A 118 29.86 -0.52 16.73
N ASP A 119 28.78 -0.48 15.96
CA ASP A 119 27.47 -0.02 16.45
C ASP A 119 26.67 -1.15 17.08
N LYS A 120 27.13 -2.39 16.91
CA LYS A 120 26.45 -3.62 17.35
C LYS A 120 25.03 -3.71 16.80
N THR A 121 24.87 -3.33 15.53
CA THR A 121 23.58 -3.29 14.84
C THR A 121 23.63 -4.07 13.54
N ILE A 122 22.46 -4.44 13.04
CA ILE A 122 22.28 -4.86 11.66
C ILE A 122 21.51 -3.77 10.91
N ALA A 123 21.75 -3.66 9.61
CA ALA A 123 20.91 -2.87 8.72
C ALA A 123 20.56 -3.72 7.48
N LEU A 124 19.29 -3.72 7.13
CA LEU A 124 18.75 -4.39 5.95
C LEU A 124 18.11 -3.33 5.07
N GLU A 125 18.58 -3.26 3.83
CA GLU A 125 18.01 -2.42 2.79
C GLU A 125 17.68 -3.30 1.59
N ILE A 126 16.41 -3.63 1.44
CA ILE A 126 15.95 -4.60 0.44
C ILE A 126 15.16 -3.86 -0.62
N SER A 127 15.66 -3.85 -1.86
CA SER A 127 14.91 -3.27 -2.97
C SER A 127 13.83 -4.23 -3.45
N LEU A 128 12.58 -3.82 -3.31
CA LEU A 128 11.39 -4.59 -3.70
C LEU A 128 10.87 -4.20 -5.09
N THR A 129 11.34 -3.07 -5.64
CA THR A 129 10.94 -2.57 -6.98
C THR A 129 10.99 -3.63 -8.08
N PRO A 130 12.02 -4.49 -8.18
CA PRO A 130 12.06 -5.49 -9.25
C PRO A 130 10.91 -6.51 -9.17
N PHE A 131 10.37 -6.73 -7.96
CA PHE A 131 9.43 -7.81 -7.65
C PHE A 131 7.97 -7.34 -7.59
N ILE A 132 7.74 -6.06 -7.30
CA ILE A 132 6.40 -5.49 -7.20
C ILE A 132 5.96 -5.00 -8.58
N LYS A 133 5.08 -5.76 -9.22
CA LYS A 133 4.55 -5.44 -10.56
C LYS A 133 3.20 -4.73 -10.54
N GLU A 134 2.54 -4.70 -9.39
CA GLU A 134 1.20 -4.14 -9.23
C GLU A 134 1.08 -3.48 -7.85
N ALA A 135 0.23 -2.47 -7.74
CA ALA A 135 -0.18 -1.97 -6.43
C ALA A 135 -0.98 -3.05 -5.68
N GLY A 136 -0.91 -3.04 -4.35
CA GLY A 136 -1.62 -4.02 -3.54
C GLY A 136 -0.93 -4.30 -2.20
N GLN A 137 -1.42 -5.35 -1.54
CA GLN A 137 -0.83 -5.85 -0.32
C GLN A 137 0.18 -6.95 -0.62
N TYR A 138 1.26 -6.97 0.16
CA TYR A 138 2.32 -7.96 0.06
C TYR A 138 2.73 -8.39 1.46
N ALA A 139 3.11 -9.65 1.66
CA ALA A 139 3.83 -10.10 2.83
C ALA A 139 5.32 -10.23 2.51
N LEU A 140 6.14 -9.56 3.29
CA LEU A 140 7.57 -9.80 3.36
C LEU A 140 7.84 -10.71 4.56
N THR A 141 8.33 -11.91 4.28
CA THR A 141 8.62 -12.92 5.30
C THR A 141 10.10 -13.20 5.35
N PHE A 142 10.68 -13.15 6.55
CA PHE A 142 12.07 -13.48 6.81
C PHE A 142 12.17 -14.90 7.36
N ARG A 143 12.89 -15.78 6.66
CA ARG A 143 13.10 -17.17 7.06
C ARG A 143 14.54 -17.37 7.48
N THR A 144 14.73 -17.91 8.69
CA THR A 144 16.05 -18.25 9.19
C THR A 144 16.46 -19.62 8.64
N ALA A 145 17.65 -19.71 8.07
CA ALA A 145 18.13 -20.95 7.49
C ALA A 145 18.44 -21.98 8.58
N PRO A 146 18.28 -23.29 8.28
CA PRO A 146 18.71 -24.36 9.16
C PRO A 146 20.19 -24.23 9.57
N GLY A 147 20.46 -24.43 10.87
CA GLY A 147 21.79 -24.34 11.46
C GLY A 147 22.19 -22.95 11.98
N SER A 148 21.33 -21.94 11.84
CA SER A 148 21.52 -20.65 12.53
C SER A 148 21.37 -20.84 14.04
N GLN A 149 22.30 -20.30 14.83
CA GLN A 149 22.24 -20.35 16.30
C GLN A 149 21.43 -19.18 16.87
N ASP A 150 21.40 -18.06 16.16
CA ASP A 150 20.66 -16.85 16.55
C ASP A 150 19.46 -16.61 15.63
N ALA A 151 18.41 -16.00 16.18
CA ALA A 151 17.25 -15.56 15.40
C ALA A 151 17.46 -14.15 14.82
N LEU A 152 16.83 -13.89 13.67
CA LEU A 152 16.68 -12.53 13.17
C LEU A 152 15.62 -11.80 14.00
N TYR A 153 15.98 -10.65 14.55
CA TYR A 153 15.11 -9.72 15.24
C TYR A 153 15.20 -8.39 14.51
N ILE A 154 14.06 -7.76 14.26
CA ILE A 154 13.96 -6.46 13.60
C ILE A 154 13.24 -5.55 14.59
N ASP A 155 13.87 -4.46 15.01
CA ASP A 155 13.29 -3.55 16.01
C ASP A 155 12.65 -2.34 15.31
N GLU A 156 13.39 -1.76 14.38
CA GLU A 156 12.97 -0.62 13.57
C GLU A 156 12.78 -1.09 12.13
N TYR A 157 11.68 -0.69 11.51
CA TYR A 157 11.41 -0.99 10.11
C TYR A 157 10.45 0.03 9.49
N PHE A 158 10.61 0.26 8.20
CA PHE A 158 9.68 1.06 7.41
C PHE A 158 9.80 0.70 5.94
N LEU A 159 8.76 1.04 5.17
CA LEU A 159 8.82 1.02 3.72
C LEU A 159 9.25 2.40 3.23
N GLU A 160 10.13 2.49 2.25
CA GLU A 160 10.48 3.70 1.54
C GLU A 160 9.91 3.62 0.12
N ILE A 161 9.13 4.62 -0.30
CA ILE A 161 8.60 4.70 -1.67
C ILE A 161 9.06 6.00 -2.31
N GLY A 162 9.81 5.90 -3.40
CA GLY A 162 10.38 7.04 -4.11
C GLY A 162 11.34 7.87 -3.24
N GLY A 163 12.07 7.24 -2.33
CA GLY A 163 12.97 7.90 -1.38
C GLY A 163 12.28 8.50 -0.15
N ILE A 164 10.97 8.25 0.05
CA ILE A 164 10.21 8.79 1.18
C ILE A 164 9.78 7.65 2.11
N ALA A 165 10.13 7.76 3.40
CA ALA A 165 9.73 6.81 4.42
C ALA A 165 8.20 6.84 4.67
N GLN A 166 7.58 5.66 4.63
CA GLN A 166 6.15 5.39 4.79
C GLN A 166 5.95 4.38 5.92
N ALA A 167 6.07 4.82 7.17
CA ALA A 167 5.96 3.95 8.35
C ALA A 167 4.60 3.22 8.43
N ASN A 168 3.52 3.86 7.99
CA ASN A 168 2.16 3.29 8.04
C ASN A 168 1.87 2.27 6.92
N TYR A 169 2.78 2.10 5.96
CA TYR A 169 2.62 1.16 4.85
C TYR A 169 3.33 -0.16 5.12
N CYS A 170 3.84 -0.34 6.33
CA CYS A 170 4.45 -1.57 6.78
C CYS A 170 4.00 -1.88 8.20
N GLU A 171 3.36 -3.02 8.40
CA GLU A 171 2.90 -3.49 9.70
C GLU A 171 3.47 -4.88 9.99
N ARG A 172 3.88 -5.14 11.23
CA ARG A 172 4.31 -6.48 11.63
C ARG A 172 3.08 -7.37 11.85
N SER A 173 2.90 -8.37 10.99
CA SER A 173 1.79 -9.34 11.07
C SER A 173 2.20 -10.69 11.65
N GLY A 174 3.48 -10.89 11.97
CA GLY A 174 4.00 -12.04 12.70
C GLY A 174 5.43 -11.81 13.18
N LYS A 175 6.04 -12.79 13.86
CA LYS A 175 7.39 -12.64 14.43
C LYS A 175 8.41 -12.13 13.39
N ASN A 176 8.40 -12.75 12.22
CA ASN A 176 9.29 -12.44 11.09
C ASN A 176 8.51 -12.16 9.79
N ARG A 177 7.27 -11.66 9.92
CA ARG A 177 6.38 -11.37 8.77
C ARG A 177 5.86 -9.96 8.86
N PHE A 178 5.92 -9.26 7.74
CA PHE A 178 5.52 -7.87 7.60
C PHE A 178 4.50 -7.74 6.47
N SER A 179 3.36 -7.14 6.76
CA SER A 179 2.36 -6.76 5.78
C SER A 179 2.73 -5.39 5.22
N LEU A 180 2.90 -5.32 3.91
CA LEU A 180 3.26 -4.13 3.15
C LEU A 180 2.06 -3.68 2.34
N TYR A 181 1.79 -2.37 2.33
CA TYR A 181 0.81 -1.77 1.45
C TYR A 181 1.52 -0.92 0.39
N ILE A 182 1.35 -1.28 -0.87
CA ILE A 182 1.93 -0.56 -2.00
C ILE A 182 0.81 0.18 -2.73
N PRO A 183 0.67 1.51 -2.57
CA PRO A 183 -0.41 2.27 -3.21
C PRO A 183 -0.20 2.48 -4.71
N GLY A 184 1.04 2.35 -5.20
CA GLY A 184 1.42 2.62 -6.58
C GLY A 184 2.86 2.23 -6.87
N LEU A 185 3.21 2.19 -8.16
CA LEU A 185 4.52 1.72 -8.65
C LEU A 185 5.45 2.87 -9.06
N SER A 186 5.15 4.09 -8.64
CA SER A 186 5.96 5.25 -8.98
C SER A 186 7.19 5.33 -8.07
N GLY A 187 8.39 5.27 -8.66
CA GLY A 187 9.66 5.38 -7.93
C GLY A 187 10.18 4.05 -7.39
N SER A 188 11.23 4.12 -6.56
CA SER A 188 11.77 2.95 -5.86
C SER A 188 10.82 2.50 -4.75
N ILE A 189 10.91 1.24 -4.35
CA ILE A 189 10.17 0.64 -3.25
C ILE A 189 11.18 -0.20 -2.50
N ASP A 190 11.56 0.25 -1.31
CA ASP A 190 12.64 -0.33 -0.54
C ASP A 190 12.17 -0.61 0.88
N PHE A 191 12.38 -1.83 1.38
CA PHE A 191 12.15 -2.14 2.78
C PHE A 191 13.43 -1.89 3.56
N LYS A 192 13.33 -1.05 4.59
CA LYS A 192 14.44 -0.70 5.48
C LYS A 192 14.17 -1.30 6.85
N ALA A 193 15.16 -1.95 7.43
CA ALA A 193 15.09 -2.48 8.78
C ALA A 193 16.42 -2.37 9.51
N ARG A 194 16.33 -2.20 10.83
CA ARG A 194 17.47 -2.13 11.74
C ARG A 194 17.13 -2.83 13.06
N SER A 195 18.17 -3.38 13.69
CA SER A 195 18.07 -3.99 15.01
C SER A 195 19.43 -3.97 15.71
N ARG A 196 19.41 -4.03 17.04
CA ARG A 196 20.61 -4.07 17.88
C ARG A 196 20.83 -5.47 18.44
N TYR A 197 22.07 -5.94 18.37
CA TYR A 197 22.46 -7.24 18.90
C TYR A 197 23.53 -7.11 19.98
N PRO A 198 23.42 -7.80 21.13
CA PRO A 198 24.38 -7.70 22.22
C PRO A 198 25.77 -8.28 21.86
N HIS A 199 25.78 -9.27 20.97
CA HIS A 199 26.97 -9.90 20.39
C HIS A 199 26.78 -10.10 18.88
N ALA A 200 27.86 -10.42 18.17
CA ALA A 200 27.75 -10.79 16.76
C ALA A 200 26.83 -12.01 16.62
N PRO A 201 25.74 -11.92 15.84
CA PRO A 201 24.82 -13.02 15.68
C PRO A 201 25.35 -14.03 14.66
N SER A 202 25.16 -15.32 14.97
CA SER A 202 25.36 -16.44 14.07
C SER A 202 24.02 -16.81 13.44
N PHE A 203 23.62 -16.05 12.42
CA PHE A 203 22.44 -16.33 11.62
C PHE A 203 22.76 -16.31 10.13
N ARG A 204 21.84 -16.89 9.37
CA ARG A 204 21.67 -16.63 7.93
C ARG A 204 20.23 -16.92 7.55
N GLY A 205 19.80 -16.45 6.40
CA GLY A 205 18.43 -16.64 5.97
C GLY A 205 18.10 -15.94 4.67
N ASP A 206 16.82 -15.96 4.35
CA ASP A 206 16.28 -15.35 3.15
C ASP A 206 14.96 -14.63 3.39
N ALA A 207 14.74 -13.57 2.62
CA ALA A 207 13.55 -12.76 2.65
C ALA A 207 12.80 -13.06 1.38
N VAL A 208 11.53 -13.35 1.56
CA VAL A 208 10.64 -13.67 0.48
C VAL A 208 9.45 -12.74 0.50
N LEU A 209 9.13 -12.20 -0.68
CA LEU A 209 8.01 -11.32 -0.90
C LEU A 209 6.91 -12.10 -1.60
N LYS A 210 5.77 -12.18 -0.94
CA LYS A 210 4.55 -12.77 -1.49
C LYS A 210 3.51 -11.68 -1.65
N ARG A 211 2.76 -11.68 -2.75
CA ARG A 211 1.57 -10.84 -2.83
C ARG A 211 0.49 -11.46 -1.96
N GLU A 212 -0.15 -10.65 -1.12
CA GLU A 212 -1.33 -11.11 -0.41
C GLU A 212 -2.52 -10.97 -1.35
N ASP A 213 -3.31 -12.05 -1.42
CA ASP A 213 -4.70 -12.00 -1.86
C ASP A 213 -5.43 -11.11 -0.85
#